data_AF-A0A6L4Y6W4-F1
#
_entry.id   AF-A0A6L4Y6W4-F1
#
_cell.length_a   1.000
_cell.length_b   1.000
_cell.length_c   1.000
_cell.angle_alpha   90.00
_cell.angle_beta   90.00
_cell.angle_gamma   90.00
#
_symmetry.space_group_name_H-M   'P 1'
#
loop_
_entity.id
_entity.type
_entity.pdbx_description
1 polymer ?
#
loop_
_entity_poly.entity_id
_entity_poly.type
_entity_poly.pdbx_seq_one_letter_code
_entity_poly.pdbx_strand_id
1 'polypeptide(L)'
;MWKDLDLEQMAREENAYAGLRPPEEVEETVVMVRLELYNRGLPCGPKALRKRLDEHFVLRPLPSERTIARILARNGLTHGRTGWYEGDESEDMPVKKGGKISGNFNLH
;
A
#
# COMPACT_ATOMS: atom_id res chain seq x y z
N MET A 1 -25.67 30.09 5.09
CA MET A 1 -24.45 30.25 5.90
C MET A 1 -23.96 28.83 6.18
N TRP A 2 -22.99 28.34 5.41
CA TRP A 2 -22.54 26.94 5.40
C TRP A 2 -21.40 26.73 6.41
N LYS A 3 -21.53 27.36 7.57
CA LYS A 3 -20.61 27.17 8.68
C LYS A 3 -21.20 26.02 9.48
N ASP A 4 -20.37 25.10 9.93
CA ASP A 4 -20.73 23.88 10.67
C ASP A 4 -20.75 22.58 9.84
N LEU A 5 -20.13 22.55 8.64
CA LEU A 5 -19.59 21.28 8.13
C LEU A 5 -18.30 20.99 8.90
N ASP A 6 -18.42 20.24 9.98
CA ASP A 6 -17.27 19.66 10.66
C ASP A 6 -16.68 18.56 9.78
N LEU A 7 -15.72 18.95 8.95
CA LEU A 7 -15.00 18.06 8.02
C LEU A 7 -14.29 16.92 8.77
N GLU A 8 -13.91 17.13 10.03
CA GLU A 8 -13.34 16.05 10.85
C GLU A 8 -14.42 15.06 11.28
N GLN A 9 -15.61 15.54 11.65
CA GLN A 9 -16.76 14.70 11.98
C GLN A 9 -17.21 13.88 10.77
N MET A 10 -17.30 14.50 9.59
CA MET A 10 -17.65 13.81 8.35
C MET A 10 -16.60 12.75 7.97
N ALA A 11 -15.31 13.08 8.05
CA ALA A 11 -14.24 12.12 7.81
C ALA A 11 -14.26 10.98 8.83
N ARG A 12 -14.60 11.25 10.10
CA ARG A 12 -14.76 10.21 11.13
C ARG A 12 -15.97 9.32 10.85
N GLU A 13 -17.10 9.88 10.44
CA GLU A 13 -18.32 9.14 10.11
C GLU A 13 -18.16 8.30 8.83
N GLU A 14 -17.52 8.84 7.80
CA GLU A 14 -17.16 8.10 6.58
C GLU A 14 -16.18 6.95 6.88
N ASN A 15 -15.18 7.20 7.74
CA ASN A 15 -14.26 6.15 8.22
C ASN A 15 -14.93 5.14 9.17
N ALA A 16 -15.99 5.51 9.88
CA ALA A 16 -16.75 4.61 10.75
C ALA A 16 -17.76 3.74 9.97
N TYR A 17 -18.34 4.26 8.88
CA TYR A 17 -19.13 3.49 7.92
C TYR A 17 -18.29 2.62 6.98
N ALA A 18 -16.95 2.75 7.00
CA ALA A 18 -16.01 1.83 6.36
C ALA A 18 -15.95 0.45 7.05
N GLY A 19 -17.09 -0.01 7.59
CA GLY A 19 -17.29 -1.38 8.05
C GLY A 19 -17.23 -2.30 6.85
N LEU A 20 -16.12 -3.05 6.73
CA LEU A 20 -15.88 -4.07 5.71
C LEU A 20 -16.07 -3.55 4.28
N ARG A 21 -15.05 -2.87 3.75
CA ARG A 21 -14.99 -2.59 2.30
C ARG A 21 -15.16 -3.92 1.55
N PRO A 22 -16.02 -3.98 0.52
CA PRO A 22 -16.20 -5.20 -0.25
C PRO A 22 -14.84 -5.65 -0.82
N PRO A 23 -14.60 -6.97 -0.95
CA PRO A 23 -13.31 -7.48 -1.38
C PRO A 23 -12.82 -6.86 -2.69
N GLU A 24 -13.73 -6.60 -3.62
CA GLU A 24 -13.46 -5.93 -4.90
C GLU A 24 -12.82 -4.54 -4.71
N GLU A 25 -13.32 -3.74 -3.79
CA GLU A 25 -12.83 -2.39 -3.56
C GLU A 25 -11.45 -2.40 -2.87
N VAL A 26 -11.20 -3.40 -2.01
CA VAL A 26 -9.86 -3.65 -1.47
C VAL A 26 -8.90 -4.03 -2.60
N GLU A 27 -9.32 -4.88 -3.54
CA GLU A 27 -8.51 -5.24 -4.71
C GLU A 27 -8.22 -4.02 -5.60
N GLU A 28 -9.23 -3.20 -5.89
CA GLU A 28 -9.09 -1.96 -6.67
C GLU A 28 -8.12 -0.98 -6.01
N THR A 29 -8.25 -0.76 -4.70
CA THR A 29 -7.35 0.13 -3.96
C THR A 29 -5.91 -0.40 -4.02
N VAL A 30 -5.70 -1.71 -3.84
CA VAL A 30 -4.38 -2.34 -3.97
C VAL A 30 -3.80 -2.12 -5.36
N VAL A 31 -4.58 -2.30 -6.42
CA VAL A 31 -4.16 -2.08 -7.81
C VAL A 31 -3.81 -0.62 -8.06
N MET A 32 -4.64 0.30 -7.62
CA MET A 32 -4.43 1.74 -7.82
C MET A 32 -3.15 2.22 -7.14
N VAL A 33 -2.93 1.85 -5.88
CA VAL A 33 -1.70 2.23 -5.15
C VAL A 33 -0.47 1.57 -5.78
N ARG A 34 -0.60 0.33 -6.28
CA ARG A 34 0.50 -0.36 -6.97
C ARG A 34 0.96 0.40 -8.20
N LEU A 35 0.02 0.90 -9.00
CA LEU A 35 0.28 1.66 -10.21
C LEU A 35 0.84 3.06 -9.88
N GLU A 36 0.30 3.71 -8.85
CA GLU A 36 0.81 5.00 -8.37
C GLU A 36 2.30 4.90 -7.99
N LEU A 37 2.67 3.92 -7.18
CA LEU A 37 4.06 3.72 -6.77
C LEU A 37 4.97 3.39 -7.96
N TYR A 38 4.50 2.53 -8.87
CA TYR A 38 5.24 2.19 -10.09
C TYR A 38 5.54 3.41 -10.95
N ASN A 39 4.51 4.23 -11.22
CA ASN A 39 4.62 5.43 -12.05
C ASN A 39 5.57 6.47 -11.43
N ARG A 40 5.75 6.44 -10.11
CA ARG A 40 6.69 7.29 -9.38
C ARG A 40 8.07 6.66 -9.19
N GLY A 41 8.31 5.46 -9.72
CA GLY A 41 9.57 4.72 -9.53
C GLY A 41 9.81 4.24 -8.10
N LEU A 42 8.79 4.28 -7.24
CA LEU A 42 8.87 3.92 -5.82
C LEU A 42 8.74 2.40 -5.62
N PRO A 43 9.26 1.87 -4.49
CA PRO A 43 9.10 0.46 -4.15
C PRO A 43 7.63 0.06 -4.08
N CYS A 44 7.29 -1.02 -4.76
CA CYS A 44 5.90 -1.37 -5.05
C CYS A 44 5.59 -2.86 -4.80
N GLY A 45 6.52 -3.59 -4.16
CA GLY A 45 6.31 -4.96 -3.72
C GLY A 45 5.29 -5.07 -2.58
N PRO A 46 4.82 -6.29 -2.24
CA PRO A 46 3.73 -6.49 -1.27
C PRO A 46 3.94 -5.82 0.09
N LYS A 47 5.18 -5.83 0.60
CA LYS A 47 5.54 -5.19 1.87
C LYS A 47 5.49 -3.66 1.82
N ALA A 48 6.06 -3.07 0.75
CA ALA A 48 6.02 -1.62 0.55
C ALA A 48 4.59 -1.12 0.33
N LEU A 49 3.81 -1.89 -0.44
CA LEU A 49 2.41 -1.62 -0.70
C LEU A 49 1.58 -1.69 0.59
N ARG A 50 1.75 -2.74 1.39
CA ARG A 50 1.06 -2.87 2.67
C ARG A 50 1.36 -1.69 3.60
N LYS A 51 2.61 -1.23 3.65
CA LYS A 51 3.02 -0.05 4.44
C LYS A 51 2.32 1.22 3.93
N ARG A 52 2.35 1.47 2.62
CA ARG A 52 1.69 2.62 1.99
C ARG A 52 0.18 2.61 2.25
N LEU A 53 -0.46 1.45 2.18
CA LEU A 53 -1.87 1.27 2.50
C LEU A 53 -2.15 1.60 3.96
N ASP A 54 -1.34 1.10 4.90
CA ASP A 54 -1.50 1.37 6.34
C ASP A 54 -1.29 2.86 6.71
N GLU A 55 -0.33 3.53 6.05
CA GLU A 55 0.03 4.92 6.35
C GLU A 55 -0.91 5.96 5.71
N HIS A 56 -1.49 5.66 4.54
CA HIS A 56 -2.21 6.66 3.74
C HIS A 56 -3.66 6.28 3.39
N PHE A 57 -4.06 5.02 3.61
CA PHE A 57 -5.40 4.55 3.24
C PHE A 57 -6.08 3.93 4.47
N VAL A 58 -7.31 4.35 4.76
CA VAL A 58 -8.07 3.79 5.88
C VAL A 58 -8.74 2.47 5.44
N LEU A 59 -7.92 1.47 5.12
CA LEU A 59 -8.39 0.14 4.71
C LEU A 59 -8.56 -0.79 5.92
N ARG A 60 -9.80 -1.22 6.17
CA ARG A 60 -10.16 -2.16 7.23
C ARG A 60 -11.01 -3.31 6.65
N PRO A 61 -10.58 -4.59 6.76
CA PRO A 61 -9.29 -5.03 7.27
C PRO A 61 -8.14 -4.75 6.29
N LEU A 62 -6.98 -4.37 6.80
CA LEU A 62 -5.77 -4.21 5.99
C LEU A 62 -5.35 -5.59 5.42
N PRO A 63 -5.22 -5.75 4.09
CA PRO A 63 -4.87 -7.04 3.51
C PRO A 63 -3.46 -7.47 3.93
N SER A 64 -3.29 -8.78 4.12
CA SER A 64 -1.98 -9.37 4.39
C SER A 64 -1.05 -9.25 3.18
N GLU A 65 0.27 -9.32 3.38
CA GLU A 65 1.23 -9.34 2.26
C GLU A 65 0.95 -10.47 1.27
N ARG A 66 0.51 -11.64 1.77
CA ARG A 66 0.11 -12.78 0.93
C ARG A 66 -1.15 -12.49 0.12
N THR A 67 -2.13 -11.81 0.71
CA THR A 67 -3.35 -11.37 0.02
C THR A 67 -3.00 -10.38 -1.09
N ILE A 68 -2.16 -9.39 -0.78
CA ILE A 68 -1.66 -8.41 -1.75
C ILE A 68 -0.94 -9.13 -2.90
N ALA A 69 -0.01 -10.03 -2.61
CA ALA A 69 0.72 -10.77 -3.64
C ALA A 69 -0.22 -11.55 -4.59
N ARG A 70 -1.28 -12.16 -4.05
CA ARG A 70 -2.31 -12.84 -4.87
C ARG A 70 -3.09 -11.86 -5.74
N ILE A 71 -3.48 -10.71 -5.21
CA ILE A 71 -4.19 -9.67 -5.97
C ILE A 71 -3.30 -9.19 -7.12
N LEU A 72 -2.03 -8.90 -6.85
CA LEU A 72 -1.07 -8.50 -7.88
C LEU A 72 -0.91 -9.58 -8.96
N ALA A 73 -0.79 -10.85 -8.57
CA ALA A 73 -0.68 -11.96 -9.51
C ALA A 73 -1.92 -12.10 -10.41
N ARG A 74 -3.13 -12.01 -9.83
CA ARG A 74 -4.39 -12.06 -10.58
C ARG A 74 -4.51 -10.93 -11.61
N ASN A 75 -3.97 -9.77 -11.29
CA ASN A 75 -4.02 -8.57 -12.13
C ASN A 75 -2.78 -8.41 -13.05
N GLY A 76 -1.87 -9.39 -13.10
CA GLY A 76 -0.66 -9.31 -13.92
C GLY A 76 0.40 -8.30 -13.43
N LEU A 77 0.28 -7.79 -12.21
CA LEU A 77 1.13 -6.76 -11.60
C LEU A 77 2.33 -7.33 -10.83
N THR A 78 2.89 -8.43 -11.32
CA THR A 78 4.00 -9.18 -10.69
C THR A 78 5.39 -8.62 -11.02
N HIS A 79 5.49 -7.78 -12.06
CA HIS A 79 6.76 -7.19 -12.50
C HIS A 79 7.01 -5.85 -11.79
N GLY A 80 8.18 -5.68 -11.16
CA GLY A 80 8.59 -4.40 -10.56
C GLY A 80 9.52 -4.52 -9.36
N ARG A 81 9.89 -3.38 -8.77
CA ARG A 81 10.80 -3.28 -7.62
C ARG A 81 10.22 -3.98 -6.40
N THR A 82 10.85 -5.08 -5.97
CA THR A 82 10.45 -5.89 -4.83
C THR A 82 11.01 -5.39 -3.49
N GLY A 83 11.90 -4.38 -3.51
CA GLY A 83 12.50 -3.77 -2.33
C GLY A 83 13.15 -2.42 -2.62
N TRP A 84 13.67 -1.80 -1.56
CA TRP A 84 14.60 -0.67 -1.65
C TRP A 84 15.91 -1.20 -2.22
N TYR A 85 16.33 -0.69 -3.38
CA TYR A 85 17.67 -0.96 -3.89
C TYR A 85 18.64 0.01 -3.22
N GLU A 86 19.92 -0.38 -3.12
CA GLU A 86 20.98 0.55 -2.73
C GLU A 86 20.92 1.77 -3.66
N GLY A 87 20.61 2.94 -3.10
CA GLY A 87 20.36 4.18 -3.85
C GLY A 87 18.93 4.75 -3.80
N ASP A 88 17.95 4.04 -3.23
CA ASP A 88 16.58 4.55 -3.04
C ASP A 88 16.40 5.46 -1.79
N GLU A 89 17.50 6.01 -1.29
CA GLU A 89 17.50 6.94 -0.16
C GLU A 89 16.93 8.29 -0.60
N SER A 90 15.60 8.46 -0.51
CA SER A 90 14.96 9.76 -0.64
C SER A 90 15.15 10.59 0.64
N GLU A 91 15.51 11.87 0.50
CA GLU A 91 15.85 12.80 1.60
C GLU A 91 14.75 12.97 2.68
N ASP A 92 13.50 12.57 2.39
CA ASP A 92 12.32 12.80 3.24
C ASP A 92 11.92 11.60 4.14
N MET A 93 12.76 10.55 4.27
CA MET A 93 12.45 9.42 5.17
C MET A 93 13.42 9.30 6.35
N PRO A 94 12.93 9.07 7.59
CA PRO A 94 13.79 8.81 8.73
C PRO A 94 14.52 7.48 8.55
N VAL A 95 15.86 7.57 8.51
CA VAL A 95 16.81 6.47 8.32
C VAL A 95 16.55 5.33 9.31
N LYS A 96 16.21 4.14 8.82
CA LYS A 96 16.20 2.92 9.63
C LYS A 96 17.49 2.13 9.40
N LYS A 97 18.31 2.04 10.46
CA LYS A 97 19.55 1.25 10.48
C LYS A 97 19.28 -0.25 10.34
N GLY A 98 19.88 -0.85 9.30
CA GLY A 98 20.48 -2.19 9.32
C GLY A 98 19.54 -3.39 9.41
N GLY A 99 19.36 -4.09 8.29
CA GLY A 99 18.84 -5.45 8.27
C GLY A 99 19.22 -6.14 6.97
N LYS A 100 20.23 -7.03 7.02
CA LYS A 100 20.66 -7.85 5.88
C LYS A 100 19.47 -8.65 5.35
N ILE A 101 19.13 -8.49 4.07
CA ILE A 101 18.19 -9.38 3.38
C ILE A 101 19.00 -10.44 2.61
N SER A 102 19.07 -11.65 3.17
CA SER A 102 19.55 -12.84 2.47
C SER A 102 18.51 -13.21 1.40
N GLY A 103 18.82 -12.95 0.14
CA GLY A 103 17.99 -13.35 -0.99
C GLY A 103 18.21 -14.81 -1.35
N ASN A 104 17.16 -15.63 -1.23
CA ASN A 104 17.00 -16.85 -2.01
C ASN A 104 15.56 -16.89 -2.51
N PHE A 105 15.35 -16.52 -3.77
CA PHE A 105 14.09 -16.71 -4.48
C PHE A 105 14.33 -17.73 -5.59
N ASN A 106 13.93 -18.98 -5.34
CA ASN A 106 13.82 -20.00 -6.38
C ASN A 106 12.57 -19.73 -7.21
N LEU A 107 12.74 -19.50 -8.50
CA LEU A 107 11.71 -19.70 -9.52
C LEU A 107 11.70 -21.19 -9.87
N HIS A 108 10.55 -21.85 -9.74
CA HIS A 108 10.15 -23.04 -10.52
C HIS A 108 8.67 -22.86 -10.88
#